data_AF-A0A4R7FEG5-F1
#
_entry.id   AF-A0A4R7FEG5-F1
#
_cell.length_a   1.000
_cell.length_b   1.000
_cell.length_c   1.000
_cell.angle_alpha   90.00
_cell.angle_beta   90.00
_cell.angle_gamma   90.00
#
_symmetry.space_group_name_H-M   'P 1'
#
loop_
_entity.id
_entity.type
_entity.pdbx_description
1 polymer ?
#
loop_
_entity_poly.entity_id
_entity_poly.type
_entity_poly.pdbx_seq_one_letter_code
_entity_poly.pdbx_strand_id
1 'polypeptide(L)'
;MVAGAFYSAEVPGPGADWRLLVTDRFLGAFGPATTVSTMSNLWRIAADETLGLDALVAAIPARGVSVVDSYAIAALGRTTTFVVRGGGCADVSVGGRVRRVDARGSEPWYVAELTGVERFALGPLQRSPGDLSQQPGDLPIDGGVVFGPWLGWSAETAAAPPRSQPTPVQQPPAPPLASLDPHDTNVLGDLGRRAASLRRHRGEPPPTAPTPETEIAAAFRLGDRAPERVDAPVYVGRQPRSPRITGGILPRLVRVDSPSREVSATHIELRPTHQGLVLTDLESTNGTVVRQPGTGVRRLESGESLAVVPGTLIDIGDGNVIEILAYR
;
A
#
# COMPACT_ATOMS: atom_id res chain seq x y z
N MET A 1 20.56 -2.81 -15.55
CA MET A 1 21.03 -2.11 -14.34
C MET A 1 20.63 -0.66 -14.50
N VAL A 2 19.71 -0.18 -13.67
CA VAL A 2 19.33 1.24 -13.66
C VAL A 2 20.41 1.96 -12.88
N ALA A 3 21.14 2.87 -13.51
CA ALA A 3 22.13 3.67 -12.81
C ALA A 3 21.45 4.66 -11.84
N GLY A 4 21.96 4.74 -10.60
CA GLY A 4 22.01 5.96 -9.79
C GLY A 4 20.71 6.54 -9.23
N ALA A 5 19.62 5.77 -9.06
CA ALA A 5 18.45 6.27 -8.35
C ALA A 5 18.64 6.19 -6.83
N PHE A 6 18.22 7.23 -6.11
CA PHE A 6 18.35 7.34 -4.66
C PHE A 6 17.23 8.19 -4.08
N TYR A 7 16.99 8.07 -2.78
CA TYR A 7 16.02 8.89 -2.07
C TYR A 7 16.49 9.12 -0.64
N SER A 8 16.04 10.22 -0.03
CA SER A 8 16.29 10.46 1.38
C SER A 8 15.34 9.62 2.23
N ALA A 9 15.87 8.90 3.21
CA ALA A 9 15.06 8.16 4.18
C ALA A 9 14.59 9.04 5.35
N GLU A 10 15.01 10.31 5.39
CA GLU A 10 14.52 11.25 6.41
C GLU A 10 13.05 11.55 6.15
N VAL A 11 12.22 11.17 7.12
CA VAL A 11 10.76 11.28 7.06
C VAL A 11 10.35 12.74 7.30
N PRO A 12 9.89 13.50 6.30
CA PRO A 12 9.04 14.65 6.57
C PRO A 12 7.82 14.17 7.35
N GLY A 13 7.34 14.94 8.33
CA GLY A 13 6.32 14.50 9.30
C GLY A 13 5.15 13.66 8.72
N PRO A 14 4.54 12.80 9.53
CA PRO A 14 3.64 11.73 9.08
C PRO A 14 2.60 12.20 8.06
N GLY A 15 2.54 11.52 6.90
CA GLY A 15 1.58 11.81 5.83
C GLY A 15 2.06 12.84 4.79
N ALA A 16 3.29 13.35 4.91
CA ALA A 16 3.91 14.23 3.91
C ALA A 16 4.73 13.48 2.85
N ASP A 17 4.96 12.18 3.04
CA ASP A 17 5.79 11.38 2.14
C ASP A 17 5.16 11.19 0.77
N TRP A 18 5.96 11.44 -0.25
CA TRP A 18 5.63 11.11 -1.62
C TRP A 18 5.84 9.62 -1.85
N ARG A 19 5.09 9.07 -2.80
CA ARG A 19 5.30 7.69 -3.29
C ARG A 19 6.23 7.75 -4.47
N LEU A 20 7.41 7.15 -4.32
CA LEU A 20 8.49 7.18 -5.28
C LEU A 20 8.50 5.84 -6.02
N LEU A 21 8.38 5.87 -7.33
CA LEU A 21 8.38 4.70 -8.21
C LEU A 21 9.67 4.70 -9.03
N VAL A 22 10.37 3.57 -9.05
CA VAL A 22 11.63 3.42 -9.78
C VAL A 22 11.62 2.14 -10.59
N THR A 23 11.69 2.27 -11.90
CA THR A 23 11.96 1.18 -12.84
C THR A 23 13.20 1.53 -13.66
N ASP A 24 13.58 0.65 -14.56
CA ASP A 24 14.65 0.90 -15.53
C ASP A 24 14.31 1.95 -16.58
N ARG A 25 13.03 2.14 -16.89
CA ARG A 25 12.57 3.09 -17.91
C ARG A 25 11.86 4.31 -17.32
N PHE A 26 11.27 4.19 -16.15
CA PHE A 26 10.44 5.24 -15.54
C PHE A 26 10.81 5.48 -14.09
N LEU A 27 10.97 6.75 -13.76
CA LEU A 27 11.06 7.23 -12.39
C LEU A 27 9.88 8.16 -12.13
N GLY A 28 9.29 8.10 -10.95
CA GLY A 28 8.12 8.90 -10.61
C GLY A 28 8.05 9.27 -9.16
N ALA A 29 7.56 10.47 -8.87
CA ALA A 29 7.17 10.92 -7.55
C ALA A 29 5.68 11.30 -7.60
N PHE A 30 4.88 10.66 -6.76
CA PHE A 30 3.43 10.84 -6.69
C PHE A 30 3.02 11.40 -5.33
N GLY A 31 2.06 12.32 -5.31
CA GLY A 31 1.70 13.06 -4.11
C GLY A 31 1.22 12.16 -2.95
N PRO A 32 1.26 12.65 -1.70
CA PRO A 32 0.99 11.84 -0.50
C PRO A 32 -0.43 11.25 -0.40
N ALA A 33 -1.40 11.81 -1.14
CA ALA A 33 -2.77 11.28 -1.22
C ALA A 33 -2.92 10.06 -2.17
N THR A 34 -1.92 9.77 -3.00
CA THR A 34 -1.98 8.68 -4.00
C THR A 34 -2.21 7.34 -3.32
N THR A 35 -3.20 6.55 -3.74
CA THR A 35 -3.48 5.30 -3.03
C THR A 35 -2.45 4.21 -3.33
N VAL A 36 -2.33 3.21 -2.45
CA VAL A 36 -1.45 2.05 -2.69
C VAL A 36 -1.91 1.29 -3.94
N SER A 37 -3.23 1.10 -4.13
CA SER A 37 -3.77 0.44 -5.32
C SER A 37 -3.44 1.19 -6.62
N THR A 38 -3.51 2.52 -6.61
CA THR A 38 -3.04 3.35 -7.73
C THR A 38 -1.55 3.09 -7.99
N MET A 39 -0.71 3.11 -6.95
CA MET A 39 0.72 2.85 -7.11
C MET A 39 1.03 1.44 -7.60
N SER A 40 0.33 0.41 -7.12
CA SER A 40 0.49 -0.97 -7.59
C SER A 40 0.15 -1.11 -9.08
N ASN A 41 -0.90 -0.43 -9.56
CA ASN A 41 -1.24 -0.42 -10.98
C ASN A 41 -0.19 0.31 -11.82
N LEU A 42 0.27 1.48 -11.37
CA LEU A 42 1.31 2.25 -12.05
C LEU A 42 2.64 1.48 -12.09
N TRP A 43 3.00 0.79 -11.00
CA TRP A 43 4.16 -0.10 -10.93
C TRP A 43 4.09 -1.20 -12.00
N ARG A 44 2.96 -1.91 -12.08
CA ARG A 44 2.77 -2.98 -13.05
C ARG A 44 2.88 -2.48 -14.50
N ILE A 45 2.33 -1.29 -14.79
CA ILE A 45 2.41 -0.70 -16.13
C ILE A 45 3.84 -0.23 -16.44
N ALA A 46 4.52 0.39 -15.47
CA ALA A 46 5.89 0.85 -15.64
C ALA A 46 6.89 -0.32 -15.82
N ALA A 47 6.68 -1.43 -15.12
CA ALA A 47 7.49 -2.65 -15.24
C ALA A 47 7.19 -3.48 -16.49
N ASP A 48 6.09 -3.25 -17.21
CA ASP A 48 5.78 -3.95 -18.44
C ASP A 48 6.51 -3.30 -19.63
N GLU A 49 7.53 -3.99 -20.17
CA GLU A 49 8.36 -3.50 -21.28
C GLU A 49 7.57 -3.20 -22.57
N THR A 50 6.37 -3.78 -22.74
CA THR A 50 5.51 -3.54 -23.91
C THR A 50 4.73 -2.23 -23.82
N LEU A 51 4.60 -1.67 -22.62
CA LEU A 51 3.85 -0.45 -22.35
C LEU A 51 4.79 0.74 -22.22
N GLY A 52 4.36 1.89 -22.79
CA GLY A 52 5.13 3.13 -22.81
C GLY A 52 4.64 4.17 -21.80
N LEU A 53 5.27 5.36 -21.84
CA LEU A 53 4.90 6.50 -21.00
C LEU A 53 3.41 6.87 -21.14
N ASP A 54 2.86 6.79 -22.35
CA ASP A 54 1.45 7.12 -22.60
C ASP A 54 0.49 6.22 -21.82
N ALA A 55 0.79 4.92 -21.75
CA ALA A 55 0.00 3.97 -20.97
C ALA A 55 0.12 4.24 -19.46
N LEU A 56 1.32 4.61 -18.99
CA LEU A 56 1.56 4.97 -17.60
C LEU A 56 0.78 6.22 -17.21
N VAL A 57 0.83 7.29 -18.02
CA VAL A 57 0.11 8.54 -17.77
C VAL A 57 -1.41 8.33 -17.87
N ALA A 58 -1.89 7.56 -18.85
CA ALA A 58 -3.31 7.26 -19.02
C ALA A 58 -3.90 6.47 -17.84
N ALA A 59 -3.07 5.72 -17.11
CA ALA A 59 -3.48 4.96 -15.94
C ALA A 59 -3.57 5.79 -14.65
N ILE A 60 -3.14 7.05 -14.67
CA ILE A 60 -3.22 7.95 -13.52
C ILE A 60 -4.67 8.46 -13.38
N PRO A 61 -5.35 8.20 -12.25
CA PRO A 61 -6.71 8.68 -12.06
C PRO A 61 -6.77 10.22 -12.09
N ALA A 62 -7.47 10.76 -13.08
CA ALA A 62 -7.63 12.19 -13.24
C ALA A 62 -8.80 12.78 -12.43
N ARG A 63 -9.73 11.93 -11.96
CA ARG A 63 -10.97 12.30 -11.24
C ARG A 63 -11.37 11.22 -10.23
N GLY A 64 -12.28 11.56 -9.32
CA GLY A 64 -12.84 10.63 -8.34
C GLY A 64 -12.07 10.56 -7.03
N VAL A 65 -12.43 9.62 -6.16
CA VAL A 65 -11.88 9.49 -4.79
C VAL A 65 -10.41 9.04 -4.73
N SER A 66 -9.88 8.53 -5.85
CA SER A 66 -8.49 8.09 -6.00
C SER A 66 -7.70 9.02 -6.93
N VAL A 67 -8.20 10.24 -7.17
CA VAL A 67 -7.53 11.23 -8.02
C VAL A 67 -6.10 11.48 -7.55
N VAL A 68 -5.19 11.63 -8.52
CA VAL A 68 -3.81 12.00 -8.25
C VAL A 68 -3.60 13.44 -8.71
N ASP A 69 -3.66 14.36 -7.75
CA ASP A 69 -3.58 15.80 -8.01
C ASP A 69 -2.16 16.27 -8.35
N SER A 70 -1.14 15.56 -7.88
CA SER A 70 0.25 15.97 -8.03
C SER A 70 1.16 14.79 -8.33
N TYR A 71 1.95 14.91 -9.39
CA TYR A 71 2.98 13.93 -9.74
C TYR A 71 4.06 14.55 -10.63
N ALA A 72 5.23 13.94 -10.63
CA ALA A 72 6.30 14.18 -11.58
C ALA A 72 6.86 12.84 -12.04
N ILE A 73 6.92 12.61 -13.34
CA ILE A 73 7.41 11.37 -13.96
C ILE A 73 8.54 11.72 -14.92
N ALA A 74 9.60 10.92 -14.92
CA ALA A 74 10.68 10.95 -15.89
C ALA A 74 10.73 9.61 -16.62
N ALA A 75 10.54 9.62 -17.93
CA ALA A 75 10.83 8.49 -18.80
C ALA A 75 12.27 8.61 -19.31
N LEU A 76 13.09 7.64 -18.97
CA LEU A 76 14.48 7.54 -19.41
C LEU A 76 14.55 7.07 -20.87
N GLY A 77 15.49 7.63 -21.61
CA GLY A 77 15.71 7.32 -23.01
C GLY A 77 16.86 8.14 -23.58
N ARG A 78 16.98 8.19 -24.90
CA ARG A 78 17.93 9.12 -25.56
C ARG A 78 17.62 10.58 -25.24
N THR A 79 16.34 10.87 -25.15
CA THR A 79 15.76 12.10 -24.64
C THR A 79 14.94 11.71 -23.41
N THR A 80 15.12 12.41 -22.30
CA THR A 80 14.33 12.18 -21.09
C THR A 80 13.06 13.01 -21.18
N THR A 81 11.90 12.34 -21.09
CA THR A 81 10.59 13.01 -21.11
C THR A 81 10.08 13.17 -19.69
N PHE A 82 9.79 14.40 -19.29
CA PHE A 82 9.22 14.74 -18.00
C PHE A 82 7.73 15.05 -18.15
N VAL A 83 6.90 14.44 -17.32
CA VAL A 83 5.46 14.72 -17.24
C VAL A 83 5.15 15.15 -15.83
N VAL A 84 4.64 16.37 -15.67
CA VAL A 84 4.40 16.98 -14.35
C VAL A 84 2.99 17.53 -14.24
N ARG A 85 2.38 17.38 -13.06
CA ARG A 85 1.04 17.88 -12.75
C ARG A 85 0.97 18.43 -11.34
N GLY A 86 0.18 19.47 -11.16
CA GLY A 86 -0.12 20.07 -9.85
C GLY A 86 1.14 20.51 -9.13
N GLY A 87 1.32 20.04 -7.89
CA GLY A 87 2.48 20.32 -7.05
C GLY A 87 3.71 19.46 -7.34
N GLY A 88 3.70 18.59 -8.36
CA GLY A 88 4.87 17.82 -8.77
C GLY A 88 5.81 18.64 -9.66
N CYS A 89 7.12 18.53 -9.42
CA CYS A 89 8.15 19.14 -10.25
C CYS A 89 9.36 18.22 -10.46
N ALA A 90 10.16 18.54 -11.48
CA ALA A 90 11.46 17.96 -11.73
C ALA A 90 12.54 19.05 -11.77
N ASP A 91 13.57 18.94 -10.93
CA ASP A 91 14.80 19.72 -11.07
C ASP A 91 15.79 18.91 -11.91
N VAL A 92 16.30 19.49 -12.99
CA VAL A 92 17.05 18.75 -14.02
C VAL A 92 18.36 19.46 -14.33
N SER A 93 19.48 18.74 -14.27
CA SER A 93 20.81 19.21 -14.71
C SER A 93 21.05 18.82 -16.18
N VAL A 94 21.32 19.82 -17.02
CA VAL A 94 21.75 19.63 -18.42
C VAL A 94 22.95 20.54 -18.68
N GLY A 95 24.10 19.95 -19.03
CA GLY A 95 25.33 20.69 -19.26
C GLY A 95 25.79 21.47 -18.02
N GLY A 96 25.66 20.88 -16.83
CA GLY A 96 25.98 21.51 -15.55
C GLY A 96 25.05 22.65 -15.10
N ARG A 97 23.97 22.95 -15.83
CA ARG A 97 22.97 23.96 -15.43
C ARG A 97 21.71 23.28 -14.94
N VAL A 98 21.25 23.70 -13.76
CA VAL A 98 19.98 23.23 -13.18
C VAL A 98 18.82 24.08 -13.71
N ARG A 99 17.76 23.41 -14.15
CA ARG A 99 16.47 24.02 -14.48
C ARG A 99 15.33 23.26 -13.81
N ARG A 100 14.26 23.98 -13.49
CA ARG A 100 13.03 23.39 -12.96
C ARG A 100 11.99 23.19 -14.07
N VAL A 101 11.36 22.02 -14.07
CA VAL A 101 10.20 21.64 -14.87
C VAL A 101 9.02 21.49 -13.92
N ASP A 102 8.01 22.33 -14.06
CA ASP A 102 6.80 22.35 -13.26
C ASP A 102 5.56 22.49 -14.14
N ALA A 103 4.37 22.23 -13.58
CA ALA A 103 3.14 22.22 -14.36
C ALA A 103 2.70 23.61 -14.85
N ARG A 104 3.13 24.70 -14.17
CA ARG A 104 2.73 26.09 -14.45
C ARG A 104 1.21 26.31 -14.55
N GLY A 105 0.43 25.50 -13.84
CA GLY A 105 -1.04 25.51 -13.93
C GLY A 105 -1.61 24.91 -15.23
N SER A 106 -0.78 24.22 -16.03
CA SER A 106 -1.23 23.53 -17.25
C SER A 106 -2.13 22.35 -16.90
N GLU A 107 -3.23 22.22 -17.63
CA GLU A 107 -4.13 21.07 -17.60
C GLU A 107 -4.12 20.34 -18.96
N PRO A 108 -4.20 19.01 -18.99
CA PRO A 108 -4.28 18.11 -17.83
C PRO A 108 -2.93 17.88 -17.12
N TRP A 109 -1.81 18.14 -17.80
CA TRP A 109 -0.44 18.11 -17.28
C TRP A 109 0.49 18.87 -18.22
N TYR A 110 1.74 19.09 -17.80
CA TYR A 110 2.79 19.67 -18.64
C TYR A 110 3.81 18.60 -19.03
N VAL A 111 4.34 18.68 -20.26
CA VAL A 111 5.37 17.77 -20.78
C VAL A 111 6.59 18.57 -21.21
N ALA A 112 7.78 18.08 -20.86
CA ALA A 112 9.06 18.61 -21.34
C ALA A 112 9.97 17.47 -21.79
N GLU A 113 10.61 17.64 -22.95
CA GLU A 113 11.57 16.68 -23.48
C GLU A 113 12.98 17.29 -23.48
N LEU A 114 13.91 16.61 -22.83
CA LEU A 114 15.25 17.13 -22.58
C LEU A 114 16.32 16.12 -22.98
N THR A 115 17.26 16.55 -23.81
CA THR A 115 18.44 15.77 -24.19
C THR A 115 19.63 16.09 -23.27
N GLY A 116 20.49 15.10 -23.03
CA GLY A 116 21.72 15.30 -22.25
C GLY A 116 21.47 15.53 -20.76
N VAL A 117 20.44 14.88 -20.20
CA VAL A 117 20.15 14.93 -18.76
C VAL A 117 21.20 14.14 -17.99
N GLU A 118 21.93 14.83 -17.11
CA GLU A 118 23.00 14.24 -16.30
C GLU A 118 22.46 13.74 -14.96
N ARG A 119 21.61 14.55 -14.32
CA ARG A 119 20.96 14.27 -13.03
C ARG A 119 19.60 14.92 -12.99
N PHE A 120 18.67 14.35 -12.23
CA PHE A 120 17.42 15.01 -11.90
C PHE A 120 16.90 14.59 -10.53
N ALA A 121 15.99 15.40 -9.99
CA ALA A 121 15.23 15.08 -8.78
C ALA A 121 13.74 15.33 -9.04
N LEU A 122 12.89 14.38 -8.64
CA LEU A 122 11.43 14.43 -8.72
C LEU A 122 10.84 14.58 -7.32
N GLY A 123 9.85 15.45 -7.16
CA GLY A 123 9.21 15.65 -5.86
C GLY A 123 8.30 16.87 -5.80
N PRO A 124 8.03 17.40 -4.60
CA PRO A 124 7.17 18.55 -4.40
C PRO A 124 7.79 19.86 -4.91
N LEU A 125 6.96 20.74 -5.45
CA LEU A 125 7.34 22.08 -5.92
C LEU A 125 7.97 22.94 -4.82
N GLN A 126 7.61 22.71 -3.56
CA GLN A 126 8.15 23.39 -2.38
C GLN A 126 9.62 23.05 -2.11
N ARG A 127 10.16 22.01 -2.74
CA ARG A 127 11.56 21.63 -2.62
C ARG A 127 12.47 22.76 -3.12
N SER A 128 13.57 23.03 -2.42
CA SER A 128 14.61 23.94 -2.88
C SER A 128 15.27 23.41 -4.17
N PRO A 129 15.34 24.19 -5.26
CA PRO A 129 16.02 23.77 -6.47
C PRO A 129 17.52 23.57 -6.24
N GLY A 130 18.12 22.58 -6.90
CA GLY A 130 19.58 22.50 -7.07
C GLY A 130 20.31 21.39 -6.30
N ASP A 131 19.70 20.79 -5.27
CA ASP A 131 20.29 19.60 -4.66
C ASP A 131 19.96 18.38 -5.53
N LEU A 132 20.89 17.95 -6.39
CA LEU A 132 20.69 16.84 -7.33
C LEU A 132 21.68 15.70 -7.10
N SER A 133 22.52 15.83 -6.07
CA SER A 133 23.55 14.85 -5.71
C SER A 133 23.09 14.01 -4.53
N GLN A 134 23.49 12.74 -4.52
CA GLN A 134 23.29 11.86 -3.40
C GLN A 134 24.08 12.36 -2.17
N GLN A 135 23.39 12.53 -1.04
CA GLN A 135 23.97 12.97 0.22
C GLN A 135 24.28 11.78 1.14
N PRO A 136 25.17 11.93 2.14
CA PRO A 136 25.37 10.94 3.19
C PRO A 136 24.07 10.74 3.99
N GLY A 137 23.42 9.58 3.81
CA GLY A 137 22.11 9.27 4.42
C GLY A 137 21.03 8.93 3.38
N ASP A 138 21.24 9.30 2.12
CA ASP A 138 20.37 8.89 1.02
C ASP A 138 20.58 7.41 0.69
N LEU A 139 19.48 6.69 0.52
CA LEU A 139 19.48 5.27 0.24
C LEU A 139 19.36 5.02 -1.27
N PRO A 140 20.15 4.10 -1.84
CA PRO A 140 20.01 3.70 -3.23
C PRO A 140 18.73 2.88 -3.42
N ILE A 141 18.15 2.99 -4.62
CA ILE A 141 17.00 2.18 -5.02
C ILE A 141 17.17 1.70 -6.46
N ASP A 142 17.23 0.39 -6.65
CA ASP A 142 17.40 -0.21 -7.99
C ASP A 142 16.05 -0.46 -8.69
N GLY A 143 14.97 -0.53 -7.90
CA GLY A 143 13.60 -0.59 -8.40
C GLY A 143 12.56 -0.84 -7.32
N GLY A 144 11.32 -0.48 -7.60
CA GLY A 144 10.16 -0.68 -6.72
C GLY A 144 9.41 0.60 -6.40
N VAL A 145 8.61 0.56 -5.34
CA VAL A 145 7.91 1.73 -4.79
C VAL A 145 8.32 1.92 -3.33
N VAL A 146 8.78 3.13 -3.00
CA VAL A 146 9.15 3.53 -1.64
C VAL A 146 8.45 4.82 -1.25
N PHE A 147 8.47 5.12 0.04
CA PHE A 147 8.02 6.40 0.57
C PHE A 147 9.23 7.28 0.83
N GLY A 148 9.15 8.54 0.45
CA GLY A 148 10.20 9.50 0.73
C GLY A 148 9.82 10.92 0.29
N PRO A 149 10.63 11.91 0.67
CA PRO A 149 10.35 13.31 0.36
C PRO A 149 10.54 13.64 -1.12
N TRP A 150 11.47 12.97 -1.80
CA TRP A 150 11.80 13.16 -3.22
C TRP A 150 12.67 12.01 -3.73
N LEU A 151 12.72 11.86 -5.05
CA LEU A 151 13.48 10.84 -5.77
C LEU A 151 14.58 11.47 -6.61
N GLY A 152 15.83 11.12 -6.35
CA GLY A 152 16.99 11.52 -7.13
C GLY A 152 17.41 10.47 -8.16
N TRP A 153 18.06 10.93 -9.23
CA TRP A 153 18.67 10.07 -10.25
C TRP A 153 19.92 10.71 -10.83
N SER A 154 20.95 9.90 -11.08
CA SER A 154 22.16 10.29 -11.81
C SER A 154 22.56 9.27 -12.87
N ALA A 155 23.01 9.77 -14.02
CA ALA A 155 23.61 8.94 -15.07
C ALA A 155 24.94 8.30 -14.64
N GLU A 156 25.66 8.95 -13.70
CA GLU A 156 26.82 8.35 -13.04
C GLU A 156 26.37 7.24 -12.10
N THR A 157 26.87 6.02 -12.35
CA THR A 157 26.73 4.91 -11.42
C THR A 157 27.41 5.31 -10.12
N ALA A 158 26.64 5.45 -9.04
CA ALA A 158 27.19 5.52 -7.70
C ALA A 158 28.16 4.33 -7.56
N ALA A 159 29.45 4.61 -7.44
CA ALA A 159 30.46 3.58 -7.25
C ALA A 159 29.97 2.73 -6.07
N ALA A 160 29.61 1.48 -6.34
CA ALA A 160 29.22 0.56 -5.28
C ALA A 160 30.31 0.64 -4.21
N PRO A 161 29.97 0.84 -2.92
CA PRO A 161 30.98 0.75 -1.89
C PRO A 161 31.72 -0.57 -2.11
N PRO A 162 33.06 -0.59 -2.08
CA PRO A 162 33.81 -1.81 -2.34
C PRO A 162 33.20 -2.89 -1.45
N ARG A 163 32.67 -3.96 -2.05
CA ARG A 163 32.26 -5.12 -1.27
C ARG A 163 33.52 -5.59 -0.58
N SER A 164 33.67 -5.24 0.70
CA SER A 164 34.62 -5.89 1.58
C SER A 164 34.28 -7.37 1.50
N GLN A 165 35.18 -8.16 0.91
CA GLN A 165 35.05 -9.61 0.97
C GLN A 165 34.84 -9.97 2.45
N PRO A 166 33.87 -10.82 2.80
CA PRO A 166 33.65 -11.16 4.19
C PRO A 166 34.95 -11.75 4.74
N THR A 167 35.57 -11.03 5.68
CA THR A 167 36.70 -11.52 6.46
C THR A 167 36.24 -12.80 7.16
N PRO A 168 36.97 -13.91 7.09
CA PRO A 168 36.61 -15.12 7.82
C PRO A 168 36.51 -14.78 9.31
N VAL A 169 35.28 -14.80 9.85
CA VAL A 169 35.08 -14.65 11.28
C VAL A 169 35.55 -15.96 11.91
N GLN A 170 36.69 -15.95 12.61
CA GLN A 170 37.07 -17.07 13.46
C GLN A 170 36.00 -17.25 14.52
N GLN A 171 35.26 -18.35 14.41
CA GLN A 171 34.25 -18.76 15.37
C GLN A 171 34.95 -19.09 16.70
N PRO A 172 34.60 -18.45 17.84
CA PRO A 172 35.11 -18.86 19.14
C PRO A 172 34.75 -20.33 19.43
N PRO A 173 35.59 -21.09 20.16
CA PRO A 173 35.31 -22.48 20.46
C PRO A 173 34.01 -22.60 21.26
N ALA A 174 33.13 -23.48 20.80
CA ALA A 174 31.86 -23.76 21.47
C ALA A 174 32.11 -24.31 22.89
N PRO A 175 31.35 -23.87 23.91
CA PRO A 175 31.44 -24.48 25.23
C PRO A 175 30.98 -25.94 25.17
N PRO A 176 31.53 -26.83 26.02
CA PRO A 176 31.14 -28.23 26.03
C PRO A 176 29.67 -28.39 26.42
N LEU A 177 28.95 -29.20 25.64
CA LEU A 177 27.58 -29.63 25.92
C LEU A 177 27.56 -30.38 27.26
N ALA A 178 26.98 -29.75 28.29
CA ALA A 178 26.55 -30.47 29.47
C ALA A 178 25.43 -31.44 29.07
N SER A 179 25.59 -32.70 29.48
CA SER A 179 24.66 -33.80 29.27
C SER A 179 23.25 -33.43 29.72
N LEU A 180 22.30 -33.45 28.78
CA LEU A 180 20.87 -33.47 29.09
C LEU A 180 20.46 -34.91 29.38
N ASP A 181 19.82 -35.11 30.53
CA ASP A 181 19.26 -36.38 30.97
C ASP A 181 18.23 -36.93 29.94
N PRO A 182 18.15 -38.25 29.68
CA PRO A 182 17.33 -38.81 28.60
C PRO A 182 15.83 -38.94 28.90
N HIS A 183 15.29 -38.25 29.91
CA HIS A 183 13.90 -38.46 30.37
C HIS A 183 12.91 -37.31 30.16
N ASP A 184 13.24 -36.26 29.41
CA ASP A 184 12.26 -35.25 29.01
C ASP A 184 11.87 -35.36 27.53
N THR A 185 11.26 -36.50 27.19
CA THR A 185 10.47 -36.65 25.97
C THR A 185 9.02 -36.33 26.30
N ASN A 186 8.50 -35.17 25.85
CA ASN A 186 7.09 -34.98 25.48
C ASN A 186 6.82 -33.57 24.90
N VAL A 187 7.11 -33.39 23.61
CA VAL A 187 6.64 -32.22 22.84
C VAL A 187 5.49 -32.67 21.94
N LEU A 188 4.32 -32.92 22.54
CA LEU A 188 3.05 -33.04 21.82
C LEU A 188 1.81 -32.74 22.70
N GLY A 189 1.99 -32.11 23.86
CA GLY A 189 0.92 -31.87 24.85
C GLY A 189 0.50 -30.41 25.10
N ASP A 190 1.23 -29.41 24.58
CA ASP A 190 1.10 -28.02 25.10
C ASP A 190 0.51 -26.98 24.13
N LEU A 191 0.09 -27.38 22.92
CA LEU A 191 -0.72 -26.53 22.04
C LEU A 191 -2.21 -26.50 22.42
N GLY A 192 -2.65 -27.32 23.39
CA GLY A 192 -4.05 -27.41 23.83
C GLY A 192 -4.44 -26.49 25.00
N ARG A 193 -3.50 -25.83 25.69
CA ARG A 193 -3.79 -25.11 26.95
C ARG A 193 -3.57 -23.61 26.96
N ARG A 194 -3.09 -23.00 25.87
CA ARG A 194 -3.00 -21.52 25.73
C ARG A 194 -4.07 -20.89 24.83
N ALA A 195 -5.05 -21.67 24.38
CA ALA A 195 -6.25 -21.17 23.68
C ALA A 195 -7.42 -20.83 24.63
N ALA A 196 -7.22 -20.88 25.95
CA ALA A 196 -8.30 -20.85 26.95
C ALA A 196 -8.29 -19.63 27.91
N SER A 197 -7.62 -18.53 27.58
CA SER A 197 -7.53 -17.35 28.48
C SER A 197 -7.97 -16.00 27.89
N LEU A 198 -8.62 -15.94 26.73
CA LEU A 198 -9.23 -14.69 26.22
C LEU A 198 -10.77 -14.71 26.12
N ARG A 199 -11.42 -15.75 26.65
CA ARG A 199 -12.85 -15.66 26.98
C ARG A 199 -13.01 -14.99 28.35
N ARG A 200 -12.99 -13.65 28.38
CA ARG A 200 -13.63 -12.85 29.44
C ARG A 200 -13.67 -11.37 29.03
N HIS A 201 -14.65 -11.04 28.20
CA HIS A 201 -15.50 -9.85 28.36
C HIS A 201 -16.74 -10.03 27.47
N ARG A 202 -17.59 -10.99 27.85
CA ARG A 202 -18.97 -11.09 27.39
C ARG A 202 -19.81 -10.32 28.41
N GLY A 203 -20.13 -9.07 28.11
CA GLY A 203 -21.19 -8.34 28.80
C GLY A 203 -22.53 -8.88 28.31
N GLU A 204 -23.37 -9.31 29.24
CA GLU A 204 -24.75 -9.74 29.00
C GLU A 204 -25.69 -8.52 29.11
N PRO A 205 -26.57 -8.23 28.12
CA PRO A 205 -27.60 -7.22 28.26
C PRO A 205 -28.89 -7.78 28.90
N PRO A 206 -29.66 -6.97 29.66
CA PRO A 206 -30.88 -7.38 30.36
C PRO A 206 -32.11 -7.54 29.42
N PRO A 207 -33.19 -8.24 29.85
CA PRO A 207 -34.31 -8.60 28.98
C PRO A 207 -35.44 -7.56 28.90
N THR A 208 -35.87 -7.36 27.64
CA THR A 208 -37.22 -7.09 27.09
C THR A 208 -38.01 -5.81 27.45
N ALA A 209 -38.17 -4.95 26.44
CA ALA A 209 -39.46 -4.38 26.00
C ALA A 209 -39.37 -3.97 24.50
N PRO A 210 -40.48 -3.95 23.74
CA PRO A 210 -40.49 -4.04 22.27
C PRO A 210 -40.38 -2.69 21.53
N THR A 211 -39.68 -2.71 20.38
CA THR A 211 -39.73 -1.84 19.16
C THR A 211 -39.57 -0.30 19.35
N PRO A 212 -38.78 0.41 18.50
CA PRO A 212 -38.88 0.34 17.04
C PRO A 212 -37.64 -0.28 16.37
N GLU A 213 -37.91 -1.16 15.41
CA GLU A 213 -36.95 -1.62 14.41
C GLU A 213 -36.38 -0.41 13.68
N THR A 214 -35.12 -0.07 13.96
CA THR A 214 -34.31 0.68 13.01
C THR A 214 -33.31 -0.31 12.44
N GLU A 215 -33.75 -1.07 11.43
CA GLU A 215 -32.84 -1.75 10.53
C GLU A 215 -31.95 -0.67 9.90
N ILE A 216 -30.78 -0.41 10.49
CA ILE A 216 -29.71 0.27 9.75
C ILE A 216 -29.21 -0.76 8.75
N ALA A 217 -29.92 -0.88 7.63
CA ALA A 217 -29.42 -1.63 6.50
C ALA A 217 -28.09 -0.97 6.10
N ALA A 218 -27.02 -1.74 6.13
CA ALA A 218 -25.75 -1.34 5.57
C ALA A 218 -25.63 -1.99 4.19
N ALA A 219 -25.10 -1.26 3.23
CA ALA A 219 -24.66 -1.85 1.96
C ALA A 219 -23.16 -1.76 1.84
N PHE A 220 -22.59 -2.59 1.00
CA PHE A 220 -21.21 -2.46 0.57
C PHE A 220 -21.14 -2.39 -0.94
N ARG A 221 -20.12 -1.72 -1.45
CA ARG A 221 -19.78 -1.69 -2.87
C ARG A 221 -18.33 -2.12 -3.02
N LEU A 222 -18.09 -3.09 -3.91
CA LEU A 222 -16.75 -3.55 -4.24
C LEU A 222 -16.32 -2.93 -5.57
N GLY A 223 -15.34 -2.02 -5.54
CA GLY A 223 -14.91 -1.25 -6.72
C GLY A 223 -16.10 -0.58 -7.41
N ASP A 224 -16.26 -0.83 -8.72
CA ASP A 224 -17.35 -0.27 -9.54
C ASP A 224 -18.60 -1.17 -9.61
N ARG A 225 -18.68 -2.24 -8.81
CA ARG A 225 -19.85 -3.13 -8.79
C ARG A 225 -21.08 -2.41 -8.22
N ALA A 226 -22.26 -2.95 -8.51
CA ALA A 226 -23.51 -2.47 -7.91
C ALA A 226 -23.45 -2.60 -6.38
N PRO A 227 -24.00 -1.64 -5.62
CA PRO A 227 -24.13 -1.77 -4.16
C PRO A 227 -24.93 -3.03 -3.79
N GLU A 228 -24.43 -3.75 -2.78
CA GLU A 228 -25.04 -4.98 -2.28
C GLU A 228 -25.41 -4.80 -0.80
N ARG A 229 -26.64 -5.17 -0.42
CA ARG A 229 -27.09 -5.11 0.98
C ARG A 229 -26.35 -6.15 1.84
N VAL A 230 -26.06 -5.77 3.08
CA VAL A 230 -25.51 -6.67 4.12
C VAL A 230 -26.63 -7.07 5.08
N ASP A 231 -27.33 -8.14 4.72
CA ASP A 231 -28.41 -8.77 5.47
C ASP A 231 -27.98 -10.06 6.19
N ALA A 232 -26.91 -10.68 5.71
CA ALA A 232 -26.24 -11.84 6.31
C ALA A 232 -24.72 -11.59 6.37
N PRO A 233 -23.94 -12.39 7.14
CA PRO A 233 -22.49 -12.31 7.12
C PRO A 233 -21.95 -12.47 5.69
N VAL A 234 -21.10 -11.54 5.27
CA VAL A 234 -20.47 -11.53 3.95
C VAL A 234 -18.99 -11.86 4.13
N TYR A 235 -18.51 -12.90 3.46
CA TYR A 235 -17.11 -13.27 3.41
C TYR A 235 -16.51 -12.84 2.08
N VAL A 236 -15.42 -12.11 2.12
CA VAL A 236 -14.75 -11.60 0.92
C VAL A 236 -13.34 -12.19 0.82
N GLY A 237 -12.95 -12.63 -0.37
CA GLY A 237 -11.61 -13.14 -0.63
C GLY A 237 -11.43 -13.66 -2.05
N ARG A 238 -10.23 -14.16 -2.39
CA ARG A 238 -9.96 -14.69 -3.75
C ARG A 238 -10.66 -16.01 -4.04
N GLN A 239 -10.90 -16.81 -2.99
CA GLN A 239 -11.57 -18.11 -3.01
C GLN A 239 -12.30 -18.32 -1.66
N PRO A 240 -13.34 -17.51 -1.40
CA PRO A 240 -13.97 -17.45 -0.08
C PRO A 240 -14.64 -18.78 0.24
N ARG A 241 -14.47 -19.25 1.48
CA ARG A 241 -15.10 -20.48 1.97
C ARG A 241 -16.07 -20.15 3.08
N SER A 242 -17.24 -20.80 3.04
CA SER A 242 -18.18 -20.75 4.17
C SER A 242 -17.57 -21.44 5.39
N PRO A 243 -17.63 -20.83 6.57
CA PRO A 243 -17.41 -21.56 7.82
C PRO A 243 -18.43 -22.70 7.97
N ARG A 244 -18.11 -23.71 8.80
CA ARG A 244 -19.11 -24.74 9.20
C ARG A 244 -20.17 -24.06 10.08
N ILE A 245 -21.42 -24.07 9.63
CA ILE A 245 -22.51 -23.29 10.21
C ILE A 245 -23.20 -24.08 11.33
N THR A 246 -23.37 -23.46 12.51
CA THR A 246 -24.19 -23.99 13.63
C THR A 246 -25.56 -23.29 13.75
N GLY A 247 -25.79 -22.17 13.04
CA GLY A 247 -27.04 -21.40 13.07
C GLY A 247 -27.48 -20.94 11.67
N GLY A 248 -28.71 -21.26 11.29
CA GLY A 248 -29.21 -21.40 9.90
C GLY A 248 -29.26 -20.20 8.95
N ILE A 249 -28.43 -19.16 9.10
CA ILE A 249 -28.29 -18.10 8.09
C ILE A 249 -27.08 -18.43 7.21
N LEU A 250 -27.33 -18.65 5.92
CA LEU A 250 -26.26 -18.95 4.96
C LEU A 250 -25.44 -17.67 4.67
N PRO A 251 -24.12 -17.69 4.86
CA PRO A 251 -23.30 -16.54 4.59
C PRO A 251 -23.15 -16.29 3.09
N ARG A 252 -23.00 -15.02 2.71
CA ARG A 252 -22.76 -14.62 1.33
C ARG A 252 -21.25 -14.67 1.06
N LEU A 253 -20.86 -15.29 -0.04
CA LEU A 253 -19.45 -15.43 -0.43
C LEU A 253 -19.18 -14.52 -1.64
N VAL A 254 -18.34 -13.50 -1.45
CA VAL A 254 -17.98 -12.53 -2.49
C VAL A 254 -16.56 -12.82 -2.95
N ARG A 255 -16.46 -13.28 -4.19
CA ARG A 255 -15.17 -13.53 -4.81
C ARG A 255 -14.61 -12.25 -5.42
N VAL A 256 -13.32 -12.03 -5.18
CA VAL A 256 -12.56 -10.93 -5.75
C VAL A 256 -11.40 -11.45 -6.59
N ASP A 257 -10.98 -10.65 -7.58
CA ASP A 257 -9.84 -11.00 -8.41
C ASP A 257 -8.55 -10.66 -7.68
N SER A 258 -7.63 -11.62 -7.63
CA SER A 258 -6.36 -11.48 -6.93
C SER A 258 -5.24 -12.11 -7.76
N PRO A 259 -4.88 -11.49 -8.90
CA PRO A 259 -3.86 -12.04 -9.80
C PRO A 259 -2.47 -12.08 -9.15
N SER A 260 -2.12 -11.10 -8.31
CA SER A 260 -0.85 -11.09 -7.57
C SER A 260 -0.88 -11.94 -6.28
N ARG A 261 -2.04 -12.54 -5.97
CA ARG A 261 -2.30 -13.33 -4.76
C ARG A 261 -2.20 -12.52 -3.47
N GLU A 262 -2.41 -11.21 -3.51
CA GLU A 262 -2.40 -10.36 -2.33
C GLU A 262 -3.60 -10.62 -1.40
N VAL A 263 -4.74 -11.04 -1.96
CA VAL A 263 -5.96 -11.32 -1.20
C VAL A 263 -5.95 -12.78 -0.74
N SER A 264 -6.12 -13.02 0.57
CA SER A 264 -6.32 -14.35 1.14
C SER A 264 -7.53 -15.08 0.53
N ALA A 265 -7.56 -16.42 0.65
CA ALA A 265 -8.68 -17.24 0.17
C ALA A 265 -10.02 -16.74 0.74
N THR A 266 -10.10 -16.62 2.06
CA THR A 266 -11.10 -15.83 2.78
C THR A 266 -10.32 -14.76 3.54
N HIS A 267 -10.53 -13.47 3.23
CA HIS A 267 -9.71 -12.37 3.75
C HIS A 267 -10.42 -11.63 4.87
N ILE A 268 -11.67 -11.22 4.65
CA ILE A 268 -12.45 -10.48 5.64
C ILE A 268 -13.85 -11.05 5.81
N GLU A 269 -14.45 -10.71 6.94
CA GLU A 269 -15.87 -10.86 7.20
C GLU A 269 -16.51 -9.49 7.43
N LEU A 270 -17.64 -9.23 6.78
CA LEU A 270 -18.55 -8.15 7.11
C LEU A 270 -19.80 -8.74 7.76
N ARG A 271 -20.01 -8.45 9.03
CA ARG A 271 -21.12 -8.99 9.81
C ARG A 271 -22.09 -7.86 10.21
N PRO A 272 -23.37 -7.95 9.85
CA PRO A 272 -24.37 -7.03 10.38
C PRO A 272 -24.62 -7.31 11.86
N THR A 273 -24.75 -6.24 12.64
CA THR A 273 -25.02 -6.26 14.07
C THR A 273 -26.15 -5.28 14.40
N HIS A 274 -26.68 -5.36 15.61
CA HIS A 274 -27.72 -4.44 16.09
C HIS A 274 -27.27 -2.95 16.15
N GLN A 275 -25.96 -2.66 16.11
CA GLN A 275 -25.43 -1.29 16.19
C GLN A 275 -24.84 -0.80 14.85
N GLY A 276 -24.91 -1.62 13.79
CA GLY A 276 -24.30 -1.30 12.49
C GLY A 276 -23.50 -2.50 11.95
N LEU A 277 -22.37 -2.22 11.32
CA LEU A 277 -21.58 -3.22 10.61
C LEU A 277 -20.22 -3.44 11.28
N VAL A 278 -19.82 -4.69 11.46
CA VAL A 278 -18.49 -5.06 11.97
C VAL A 278 -17.69 -5.70 10.86
N LEU A 279 -16.48 -5.19 10.67
CA LEU A 279 -15.44 -5.76 9.82
C LEU A 279 -14.50 -6.61 10.69
N THR A 280 -14.18 -7.82 10.25
CA THR A 280 -13.17 -8.68 10.88
C THR A 280 -12.14 -9.12 9.83
N ASP A 281 -10.86 -8.94 10.14
CA ASP A 281 -9.76 -9.56 9.38
C ASP A 281 -9.68 -11.05 9.75
N LEU A 282 -9.75 -11.94 8.77
CA LEU A 282 -9.77 -13.39 8.97
C LEU A 282 -8.37 -13.98 8.85
N GLU A 283 -7.45 -13.41 9.63
CA GLU A 283 -6.03 -13.78 9.64
C GLU A 283 -5.38 -13.66 8.26
N SER A 284 -5.58 -12.50 7.62
CA SER A 284 -5.06 -12.26 6.29
C SER A 284 -3.52 -12.19 6.28
N THR A 285 -2.90 -12.67 5.20
CA THR A 285 -1.43 -12.65 5.09
C THR A 285 -0.88 -11.24 4.93
N ASN A 286 -1.62 -10.41 4.20
CA ASN A 286 -1.19 -9.07 3.81
C ASN A 286 -1.94 -7.95 4.53
N GLY A 287 -2.75 -8.26 5.54
CA GLY A 287 -3.49 -7.30 6.36
C GLY A 287 -4.60 -6.56 5.63
N THR A 288 -5.55 -6.03 6.39
CA THR A 288 -6.65 -5.19 5.88
C THR A 288 -6.39 -3.73 6.21
N VAL A 289 -6.48 -2.82 5.23
CA VAL A 289 -6.35 -1.37 5.46
C VAL A 289 -7.74 -0.73 5.46
N VAL A 290 -8.05 0.03 6.50
CA VAL A 290 -9.34 0.68 6.71
C VAL A 290 -9.17 2.18 6.80
N ARG A 291 -9.97 2.92 6.05
CA ARG A 291 -10.08 4.38 6.12
C ARG A 291 -11.48 4.75 6.59
N GLN A 292 -11.58 5.25 7.81
CA GLN A 292 -12.85 5.71 8.38
C GLN A 292 -13.00 7.24 8.24
N PRO A 293 -14.22 7.74 7.97
CA PRO A 293 -14.49 9.16 7.99
C PRO A 293 -14.12 9.78 9.35
N GLY A 294 -13.25 10.79 9.34
CA GLY A 294 -12.85 11.55 10.54
C GLY A 294 -11.79 10.89 11.44
N THR A 295 -11.48 9.60 11.26
CA THR A 295 -10.53 8.85 12.11
C THR A 295 -9.20 8.51 11.42
N GLY A 296 -9.10 8.73 10.10
CA GLY A 296 -7.87 8.52 9.33
C GLY A 296 -7.74 7.12 8.75
N VAL A 297 -6.52 6.76 8.33
CA VAL A 297 -6.17 5.45 7.76
C VAL A 297 -5.53 4.59 8.83
N ARG A 298 -5.99 3.36 8.98
CA ARG A 298 -5.51 2.38 9.94
C ARG A 298 -5.41 1.01 9.29
N ARG A 299 -4.39 0.23 9.64
CA ARG A 299 -4.28 -1.18 9.29
C ARG A 299 -4.83 -2.04 10.43
N LEU A 300 -5.63 -3.04 10.10
CA LEU A 300 -6.11 -4.06 11.04
C LEU A 300 -5.05 -5.15 11.18
N GLU A 301 -4.83 -5.58 12.41
CA GLU A 301 -4.01 -6.74 12.72
C GLU A 301 -4.76 -8.05 12.39
N SER A 302 -4.02 -9.14 12.27
CA SER A 302 -4.57 -10.48 12.02
C SER A 302 -5.61 -10.87 13.08
N GLY A 303 -6.84 -11.16 12.66
CA GLY A 303 -7.95 -11.51 13.57
C GLY A 303 -8.66 -10.31 14.21
N GLU A 304 -8.23 -9.09 13.93
CA GLU A 304 -8.81 -7.88 14.52
C GLU A 304 -10.21 -7.59 13.97
N SER A 305 -11.11 -7.12 14.85
CA SER A 305 -12.45 -6.65 14.48
C SER A 305 -12.62 -5.16 14.74
N LEU A 306 -13.25 -4.46 13.79
CA LEU A 306 -13.49 -3.02 13.83
C LEU A 306 -14.94 -2.71 13.44
N ALA A 307 -15.60 -1.86 14.22
CA ALA A 307 -16.91 -1.31 13.86
C ALA A 307 -16.74 -0.29 12.72
N VAL A 308 -17.44 -0.50 11.61
CA VAL A 308 -17.34 0.34 10.41
C VAL A 308 -18.64 1.11 10.19
N VAL A 309 -18.50 2.34 9.71
CA VAL A 309 -19.60 3.28 9.47
C VAL A 309 -19.74 3.56 7.97
N PRO A 310 -20.90 4.02 7.49
CA PRO A 310 -21.03 4.53 6.13
C PRO A 310 -19.93 5.53 5.76
N GLY A 311 -19.37 5.40 4.57
CA GLY A 311 -18.19 6.12 4.09
C GLY A 311 -16.85 5.46 4.45
N THR A 312 -16.86 4.34 5.17
CA THR A 312 -15.64 3.57 5.43
C THR A 312 -15.16 2.89 4.15
N LEU A 313 -13.86 2.96 3.88
CA LEU A 313 -13.21 2.29 2.75
C LEU A 313 -12.25 1.23 3.27
N ILE A 314 -12.34 0.02 2.73
CA ILE A 314 -11.61 -1.17 3.17
C ILE A 314 -10.83 -1.71 1.98
N ASP A 315 -9.52 -1.71 2.06
CA ASP A 315 -8.61 -2.24 1.04
C ASP A 315 -8.01 -3.56 1.51
N ILE A 316 -8.21 -4.62 0.70
CA ILE A 316 -7.77 -5.99 0.97
C ILE A 316 -6.64 -6.45 0.02
N GLY A 317 -6.12 -5.55 -0.82
CA GLY A 317 -5.08 -5.85 -1.82
C GLY A 317 -5.61 -6.13 -3.23
N ASP A 318 -4.70 -6.17 -4.21
CA ASP A 318 -5.01 -6.34 -5.65
C ASP A 318 -6.01 -5.30 -6.23
N GLY A 319 -6.11 -4.12 -5.60
CA GLY A 319 -7.06 -3.08 -6.00
C GLY A 319 -8.51 -3.34 -5.56
N ASN A 320 -8.73 -4.36 -4.72
CA ASN A 320 -10.05 -4.65 -4.17
C ASN A 320 -10.36 -3.72 -3.01
N VAL A 321 -11.14 -2.67 -3.31
CA VAL A 321 -11.61 -1.71 -2.32
C VAL A 321 -13.11 -1.89 -2.10
N ILE A 322 -13.50 -2.01 -0.83
CA ILE A 322 -14.88 -2.14 -0.39
C ILE A 322 -15.28 -0.86 0.31
N GLU A 323 -16.31 -0.20 -0.21
CA GLU A 323 -16.92 0.97 0.40
C GLU A 323 -18.16 0.57 1.17
N ILE A 324 -18.27 1.03 2.41
CA ILE A 324 -19.47 0.87 3.23
C ILE A 324 -20.42 2.02 2.92
N LEU A 325 -21.64 1.70 2.54
CA LEU A 325 -22.69 2.63 2.16
C LEU A 325 -23.80 2.60 3.20
N ALA A 326 -24.43 3.76 3.42
CA ALA A 326 -25.72 3.80 4.09
C ALA A 326 -26.76 3.21 3.15
N TYR A 327 -27.55 2.24 3.62
CA TYR A 327 -28.72 1.78 2.88
C TYR A 327 -29.95 2.50 3.45
N ARG A 328 -30.75 3.11 2.57
CA ARG A 328 -32.04 3.71 2.90
C ARG A 328 -33.16 2.92 2.25
#